data_AF-A0A9D8IFF1-F1
#
_entry.id   AF-A0A9D8IFF1-F1
#
_cell.length_a   1.000
_cell.length_b   1.000
_cell.length_c   1.000
_cell.angle_alpha   90.00
_cell.angle_beta   90.00
_cell.angle_gamma   90.00
#
_symmetry.space_group_name_H-M   'P 1'
#
loop_
_entity.id
_entity.type
_entity.pdbx_description
1 polymer ?
#
loop_
_entity_poly.entity_id
_entity_poly.type
_entity_poly.pdbx_seq_one_letter_code
_entity_poly.pdbx_strand_id
1 'polypeptide(L)'
;MNKEQCIVDLVKLELAVSELYMFFSRKFPEDRFFWEDLAQEEKTHALLLQSNKDSILTKKEFKNELFISDENILRETNNTINDMIQKFGHNPPSREQAFQAALKTEKTAGELYYQSTMNIKSDDEGIKIFQELNREFANHTHKIQKYMKEKSII
;
A
#
# COMPACT_ATOMS: atom_id res chain seq x y z
N MET A 1 -18.21 4.95 -6.10
CA MET A 1 -17.91 3.80 -5.22
C MET A 1 -18.73 3.86 -3.95
N ASN A 2 -19.34 2.75 -3.51
CA ASN A 2 -19.93 2.69 -2.16
C ASN A 2 -18.82 2.46 -1.11
N LYS A 3 -19.09 2.80 0.16
CA LYS A 3 -18.07 2.77 1.23
C LYS A 3 -17.44 1.39 1.42
N GLU A 4 -18.25 0.35 1.29
CA GLU A 4 -17.80 -1.04 1.43
C GLU A 4 -16.83 -1.42 0.32
N GLN A 5 -17.14 -1.06 -0.92
CA GLN A 5 -16.29 -1.32 -2.07
C GLN A 5 -14.93 -0.61 -1.94
N CYS A 6 -14.90 0.59 -1.36
CA CYS A 6 -13.64 1.28 -1.11
C CYS A 6 -12.74 0.49 -0.15
N ILE A 7 -13.28 0.02 0.99
CA ILE A 7 -12.49 -0.79 1.94
C ILE A 7 -12.02 -2.08 1.27
N VAL A 8 -12.88 -2.73 0.49
CA VAL A 8 -12.51 -3.92 -0.28
C VAL A 8 -11.35 -3.65 -1.24
N ASP A 9 -11.38 -2.52 -1.96
CA ASP A 9 -10.32 -2.19 -2.92
C ASP A 9 -9.04 -1.69 -2.26
N LEU A 10 -9.11 -1.12 -1.05
CA LEU A 10 -7.94 -0.83 -0.21
C LEU A 10 -7.31 -2.12 0.31
N VAL A 11 -8.11 -3.08 0.79
CA VAL A 11 -7.59 -4.41 1.18
C VAL A 11 -6.90 -5.09 -0.01
N LYS A 12 -7.46 -4.99 -1.22
CA LYS A 12 -6.80 -5.51 -2.43
C LYS A 12 -5.49 -4.79 -2.72
N LEU A 13 -5.43 -3.47 -2.50
CA LEU A 13 -4.21 -2.69 -2.70
C LEU A 13 -3.10 -3.22 -1.79
N GLU A 14 -3.35 -3.32 -0.48
CA GLU A 14 -2.39 -3.85 0.49
C GLU A 14 -1.90 -5.26 0.11
N LEU A 15 -2.83 -6.15 -0.28
CA LEU A 15 -2.49 -7.51 -0.68
C LEU A 15 -1.68 -7.57 -1.98
N ALA A 16 -1.98 -6.71 -2.95
CA ALA A 16 -1.24 -6.63 -4.21
C ALA A 16 0.19 -6.10 -3.98
N VAL A 17 0.37 -5.13 -3.08
CA VAL A 17 1.69 -4.62 -2.68
C VAL A 17 2.48 -5.73 -1.98
N SER A 18 1.83 -6.47 -1.06
CA SER A 18 2.43 -7.65 -0.43
C SER A 18 2.88 -8.70 -1.45
N GLU A 19 2.04 -8.98 -2.46
CA GLU A 19 2.36 -9.95 -3.51
C GLU A 19 3.56 -9.48 -4.36
N LEU A 20 3.64 -8.18 -4.67
CA LEU A 20 4.78 -7.58 -5.36
C LEU A 20 6.07 -7.78 -4.55
N TYR A 21 6.04 -7.56 -3.24
CA TYR A 21 7.19 -7.78 -2.36
C TYR A 21 7.56 -9.24 -2.24
N MET A 22 6.59 -10.15 -2.13
CA MET A 22 6.86 -11.59 -2.19
C MET A 22 7.43 -12.03 -3.55
N PHE A 23 7.05 -11.37 -4.64
CA PHE A 23 7.66 -11.60 -5.95
C PHE A 23 9.13 -11.16 -5.96
N PHE A 24 9.44 -9.98 -5.43
CA PHE A 24 10.81 -9.50 -5.32
C PHE A 24 11.66 -10.37 -4.37
N SER A 25 11.11 -10.86 -3.26
CA SER A 25 11.83 -11.73 -2.32
C SER A 25 12.29 -13.04 -2.95
N ARG A 26 11.46 -13.62 -3.84
CA ARG A 26 11.82 -14.80 -4.63
C ARG A 26 12.84 -14.48 -5.72
N LYS A 27 12.78 -13.27 -6.29
CA LYS A 27 13.62 -12.86 -7.42
C LYS A 27 15.03 -12.43 -7.00
N PHE A 28 15.16 -11.81 -5.83
CA PHE A 28 16.42 -11.28 -5.29
C PHE A 28 16.70 -11.92 -3.93
N PRO A 29 17.25 -13.16 -3.90
CA PRO A 29 17.51 -13.89 -2.66
C PRO A 29 18.40 -13.12 -1.66
N GLU A 30 19.27 -12.24 -2.15
CA GLU A 30 20.13 -11.37 -1.33
C GLU A 30 19.36 -10.33 -0.51
N ASP A 31 18.16 -9.96 -0.94
CA ASP A 31 17.27 -8.99 -0.28
C ASP A 31 16.01 -9.65 0.28
N ARG A 32 15.97 -10.98 0.29
CA ARG A 32 14.77 -11.76 0.59
C ARG A 32 14.09 -11.32 1.88
N PHE A 33 14.85 -11.23 2.98
CA PHE A 33 14.30 -10.88 4.29
C PHE A 33 13.73 -9.46 4.32
N PHE A 34 14.39 -8.51 3.66
CA PHE A 34 13.88 -7.14 3.54
C PHE A 34 12.50 -7.12 2.86
N TRP A 35 12.36 -7.85 1.76
CA TRP A 35 11.10 -7.94 1.04
C TRP A 35 10.03 -8.75 1.78
N GLU A 36 10.41 -9.84 2.45
CA GLU A 36 9.47 -10.63 3.26
C GLU A 36 8.92 -9.84 4.45
N ASP A 37 9.76 -9.01 5.09
CA ASP A 37 9.35 -8.13 6.19
C ASP A 37 8.31 -7.11 5.70
N LEU A 38 8.60 -6.38 4.61
CA LEU A 38 7.63 -5.43 4.02
C LEU A 38 6.34 -6.15 3.61
N ALA A 39 6.44 -7.32 2.96
CA ALA A 39 5.26 -8.08 2.58
C ALA A 39 4.38 -8.47 3.77
N GLN A 40 4.98 -8.74 4.93
CA GLN A 40 4.26 -9.08 6.15
C GLN A 40 3.60 -7.85 6.80
N GLU A 41 4.25 -6.69 6.72
CA GLU A 41 3.66 -5.40 7.12
C GLU A 41 2.38 -5.13 6.30
N GLU A 42 2.42 -5.27 4.97
CA GLU A 42 1.23 -5.04 4.13
C GLU A 42 0.09 -6.04 4.37
N LYS A 43 0.41 -7.31 4.67
CA LYS A 43 -0.63 -8.27 5.09
C LYS A 43 -1.30 -7.85 6.39
N THR A 44 -0.54 -7.23 7.29
CA THR A 44 -1.06 -6.70 8.56
C THR A 44 -1.97 -5.51 8.31
N HIS A 45 -1.63 -4.63 7.36
CA HIS A 45 -2.50 -3.53 6.91
C HIS A 45 -3.82 -4.03 6.32
N ALA A 46 -3.76 -5.02 5.41
CA ALA A 46 -4.95 -5.68 4.86
C ALA A 46 -5.84 -6.25 5.97
N LEU A 47 -5.24 -6.94 6.95
CA LEU A 47 -5.97 -7.53 8.08
C LEU A 47 -6.60 -6.45 8.97
N LEU A 48 -5.90 -5.34 9.21
CA LEU A 48 -6.39 -4.22 10.00
C LEU A 48 -7.65 -3.61 9.37
N LEU A 49 -7.62 -3.34 8.06
CA LEU A 49 -8.77 -2.84 7.31
C LEU A 49 -9.94 -3.82 7.32
N GLN A 50 -9.65 -5.11 7.09
CA GLN A 50 -10.68 -6.14 7.02
C GLN A 50 -11.36 -6.39 8.37
N SER A 51 -10.58 -6.47 9.45
CA SER A 51 -11.10 -6.71 10.80
C SER A 51 -11.92 -5.55 11.34
N ASN A 52 -11.63 -4.32 10.89
CA ASN A 52 -12.33 -3.12 11.30
C ASN A 52 -13.39 -2.64 10.30
N LYS A 53 -13.66 -3.40 9.23
CA LYS A 53 -14.57 -3.00 8.14
C LYS A 53 -15.92 -2.52 8.68
N ASP A 54 -16.58 -3.30 9.53
CA ASP A 54 -17.92 -2.97 10.02
C ASP A 54 -17.90 -1.76 10.97
N SER A 55 -16.85 -1.61 11.77
CA SER A 55 -16.63 -0.43 12.62
C SER A 55 -16.47 0.82 11.77
N ILE A 56 -15.66 0.77 10.71
CA ILE A 56 -15.44 1.87 9.76
C ILE A 56 -16.75 2.23 9.04
N LEU A 57 -17.53 1.25 8.59
CA LEU A 57 -18.74 1.47 7.78
C LEU A 57 -19.93 2.03 8.58
N THR A 58 -20.03 1.71 9.86
CA THR A 58 -21.17 2.09 10.71
C THR A 58 -21.05 3.50 11.30
N LYS A 59 -19.87 4.13 11.22
CA LYS A 59 -19.62 5.45 11.82
C LYS A 59 -20.12 6.59 10.93
N LYS A 60 -20.93 7.47 11.53
CA LYS A 60 -21.51 8.67 10.88
C LYS A 60 -20.46 9.69 10.45
N GLU A 61 -19.32 9.75 11.13
CA GLU A 61 -18.22 10.68 10.90
C GLU A 61 -17.36 10.28 9.70
N PHE A 62 -17.49 9.02 9.25
CA PHE A 62 -17.03 8.56 7.95
C PHE A 62 -17.93 9.13 6.84
N LYS A 63 -18.02 10.46 6.75
CA LYS A 63 -18.72 11.20 5.70
C LYS A 63 -18.07 10.89 4.35
N ASN A 64 -18.79 11.19 3.25
CA ASN A 64 -18.31 11.01 1.88
C ASN A 64 -16.97 11.70 1.56
N GLU A 65 -16.48 12.55 2.47
CA GLU A 65 -15.21 13.29 2.39
C GLU A 65 -13.96 12.42 2.61
N LEU A 66 -14.11 11.23 3.23
CA LEU A 66 -13.01 10.29 3.51
C LEU A 66 -12.71 9.32 2.36
N PHE A 67 -13.63 9.22 1.40
CA PHE A 67 -13.49 8.25 0.32
C PHE A 67 -12.77 8.94 -0.82
N ILE A 68 -11.69 8.30 -1.30
CA ILE A 68 -11.01 8.65 -2.56
C ILE A 68 -12.09 8.99 -3.58
N SER A 69 -12.17 10.28 -3.91
CA SER A 69 -13.28 10.85 -4.67
C SER A 69 -13.32 10.31 -6.10
N ASP A 70 -12.24 9.68 -6.53
CA ASP A 70 -12.10 9.04 -7.83
C ASP A 70 -11.87 7.52 -7.69
N GLU A 71 -12.98 6.78 -7.81
CA GLU A 71 -13.01 5.31 -7.88
C GLU A 71 -12.03 4.74 -8.91
N ASN A 72 -11.73 5.50 -9.97
CA ASN A 72 -10.84 5.03 -11.01
C ASN A 72 -9.40 4.97 -10.51
N ILE A 73 -8.96 5.89 -9.66
CA ILE A 73 -7.56 5.94 -9.22
C ILE A 73 -7.18 4.73 -8.37
N LEU A 74 -8.01 4.32 -7.42
CA LEU A 74 -7.71 3.15 -6.57
C LEU A 74 -7.72 1.84 -7.37
N ARG A 75 -8.68 1.69 -8.29
CA ARG A 75 -8.76 0.52 -9.18
C ARG A 75 -7.62 0.50 -10.19
N GLU A 76 -7.26 1.63 -10.78
CA GLU A 76 -6.12 1.77 -11.67
C GLU A 76 -4.80 1.49 -10.95
N THR A 77 -4.65 1.90 -9.69
CA THR A 77 -3.47 1.61 -8.88
C THR A 77 -3.32 0.11 -8.64
N ASN A 78 -4.41 -0.55 -8.22
CA ASN A 78 -4.47 -2.01 -8.10
C ASN A 78 -4.09 -2.72 -9.41
N ASN A 79 -4.69 -2.30 -10.53
CA ASN A 79 -4.40 -2.86 -11.84
C ASN A 79 -2.93 -2.64 -12.24
N THR A 80 -2.39 -1.45 -11.95
CA THR A 80 -0.99 -1.11 -12.26
C THR A 80 -0.01 -2.01 -11.52
N ILE A 81 -0.27 -2.33 -10.24
CA ILE A 81 0.58 -3.23 -9.45
C ILE A 81 0.49 -4.66 -10.00
N ASN A 82 -0.72 -5.13 -10.31
CA ASN A 82 -0.89 -6.46 -10.91
C ASN A 82 -0.23 -6.57 -12.29
N ASP A 83 -0.40 -5.57 -13.14
CA ASP A 83 0.27 -5.48 -14.45
C ASP A 83 1.79 -5.46 -14.30
N MET A 84 2.31 -4.80 -13.26
CA MET A 84 3.73 -4.77 -12.94
C MET A 84 4.26 -6.16 -12.57
N ILE A 85 3.54 -6.89 -11.71
CA ILE A 85 3.87 -8.29 -11.36
C ILE A 85 3.90 -9.16 -12.62
N GLN A 86 2.87 -9.05 -13.48
CA GLN A 86 2.83 -9.81 -14.73
C GLN A 86 3.97 -9.45 -15.68
N LYS A 87 4.26 -8.16 -15.87
CA LYS A 87 5.36 -7.67 -16.72
C LYS A 87 6.69 -8.19 -16.21
N PHE A 88 6.94 -8.13 -14.91
CA PHE A 88 8.17 -8.64 -14.30
C PHE A 88 8.29 -10.16 -14.32
N GLY A 89 7.18 -10.90 -14.37
CA GLY A 89 7.19 -12.33 -14.62
C GLY A 89 7.75 -12.70 -16.00
N HIS A 90 7.45 -11.89 -17.02
CA HIS A 90 7.91 -12.12 -18.40
C HIS A 90 9.28 -11.49 -18.69
N ASN A 91 9.51 -10.29 -18.17
CA ASN A 91 10.75 -9.54 -18.31
C ASN A 91 11.26 -9.13 -16.93
N PRO A 92 12.10 -9.97 -16.29
CA PRO A 92 12.50 -9.74 -14.91
C PRO A 92 13.25 -8.40 -14.74
N PRO A 93 12.91 -7.61 -13.71
CA PRO A 93 13.56 -6.33 -13.48
C PRO A 93 14.99 -6.53 -12.98
N SER A 94 15.83 -5.51 -13.17
CA SER A 94 17.04 -5.37 -12.39
C SER A 94 16.70 -5.15 -10.91
N ARG A 95 17.66 -5.39 -10.03
CA ARG A 95 17.52 -5.11 -8.59
C ARG A 95 17.11 -3.65 -8.36
N GLU A 96 17.80 -2.71 -8.99
CA GLU A 96 17.46 -1.28 -8.94
C GLU A 96 16.04 -1.00 -9.42
N GLN A 97 15.62 -1.57 -10.55
CA GLN A 97 14.27 -1.39 -11.09
C GLN A 97 13.18 -1.90 -10.13
N ALA A 98 13.44 -2.99 -9.41
CA ALA A 98 12.51 -3.51 -8.40
C ALA A 98 12.36 -2.55 -7.21
N PHE A 99 13.47 -1.99 -6.73
CA PHE A 99 13.44 -0.99 -5.66
C PHE A 99 12.76 0.33 -6.10
N GLN A 100 13.02 0.80 -7.32
CA GLN A 100 12.34 1.98 -7.87
C GLN A 100 10.84 1.73 -8.07
N ALA A 101 10.46 0.53 -8.49
CA ALA A 101 9.08 0.11 -8.59
C ALA A 101 8.39 0.13 -7.21
N ALA A 102 9.02 -0.44 -6.18
CA ALA A 102 8.52 -0.39 -4.80
C ALA A 102 8.34 1.05 -4.30
N LEU A 103 9.33 1.93 -4.49
CA LEU A 103 9.21 3.35 -4.11
C LEU A 103 8.07 4.07 -4.82
N LYS A 104 7.82 3.75 -6.09
CA LYS A 104 6.70 4.33 -6.83
C LYS A 104 5.37 3.84 -6.25
N THR A 105 5.25 2.54 -5.99
CA THR A 105 4.06 1.92 -5.40
C THR A 105 3.72 2.57 -4.05
N GLU A 106 4.68 2.68 -3.15
CA GLU A 106 4.50 3.28 -1.81
C GLU A 106 4.04 4.73 -1.88
N LYS A 107 4.62 5.53 -2.77
CA LYS A 107 4.22 6.94 -2.93
C LYS A 107 2.81 7.06 -3.49
N THR A 108 2.46 6.28 -4.51
CA THR A 108 1.11 6.32 -5.11
C THR A 108 0.05 5.83 -4.12
N ALA A 109 0.31 4.73 -3.40
CA ALA A 109 -0.59 4.23 -2.37
C ALA A 109 -0.72 5.23 -1.21
N GLY A 110 0.41 5.78 -0.71
CA GLY A 110 0.42 6.79 0.33
C GLY A 110 -0.37 8.06 -0.04
N GLU A 111 -0.26 8.53 -1.29
CA GLU A 111 -1.04 9.68 -1.78
C GLU A 111 -2.55 9.42 -1.70
N LEU A 112 -3.01 8.20 -1.99
CA LEU A 112 -4.42 7.82 -1.88
C LEU A 112 -4.92 7.90 -0.42
N TYR A 113 -4.14 7.38 0.53
CA TYR A 113 -4.46 7.46 1.96
C TYR A 113 -4.38 8.88 2.51
N TYR A 114 -3.38 9.65 2.07
CA TYR A 114 -3.20 11.06 2.44
C TYR A 114 -4.42 11.89 2.03
N GLN A 115 -4.83 11.79 0.76
CA GLN A 115 -5.99 12.52 0.22
C GLN A 115 -7.26 12.20 1.01
N SER A 116 -7.35 10.98 1.52
CA SER A 116 -8.49 10.51 2.31
C SER A 116 -8.53 11.09 3.73
N THR A 117 -7.39 11.43 4.36
CA THR A 117 -7.35 11.55 5.84
C THR A 117 -6.52 12.66 6.48
N MET A 118 -5.56 13.26 5.78
CA MET A 118 -4.51 14.09 6.41
C MET A 118 -5.06 15.31 7.17
N ASN A 119 -6.13 15.93 6.66
CA ASN A 119 -6.67 17.18 7.22
C ASN A 119 -7.78 16.98 8.25
N ILE A 120 -8.14 15.73 8.56
CA ILE A 120 -9.29 15.40 9.40
C ILE A 120 -8.83 15.22 10.84
N LYS A 121 -9.17 16.20 11.69
CA LYS A 121 -9.07 16.03 13.15
C LYS A 121 -10.28 15.25 13.62
N SER A 122 -10.09 13.99 13.97
CA SER A 122 -11.15 13.16 14.53
C SER A 122 -10.61 12.18 15.56
N ASP A 123 -11.42 11.91 16.57
CA ASP A 123 -11.18 10.84 17.52
C ASP A 123 -11.70 9.47 17.06
N ASP A 124 -12.38 9.44 15.91
CA ASP A 124 -12.88 8.23 15.27
C ASP A 124 -11.75 7.23 14.98
N GLU A 125 -11.98 5.99 15.40
CA GLU A 125 -11.04 4.89 15.27
C GLU A 125 -10.77 4.54 13.80
N GLY A 126 -11.78 4.64 12.93
CA GLY A 126 -11.60 4.44 11.49
C GLY A 126 -10.66 5.49 10.91
N ILE A 127 -10.83 6.78 11.25
CA ILE A 127 -9.93 7.84 10.78
C ILE A 127 -8.51 7.60 11.28
N LYS A 128 -8.34 7.16 12.53
CA LYS A 128 -7.03 6.82 13.10
C LYS A 128 -6.35 5.66 12.35
N ILE A 129 -7.10 4.63 11.93
CA ILE A 129 -6.57 3.53 11.11
C ILE A 129 -5.98 4.05 9.81
N PHE A 130 -6.71 4.87 9.07
CA PHE A 130 -6.23 5.37 7.79
C PHE A 130 -5.06 6.36 7.94
N GLN A 131 -5.05 7.16 9.02
CA GLN A 131 -3.91 8.02 9.34
C GLN A 131 -2.66 7.20 9.71
N GLU A 132 -2.84 6.06 10.37
CA GLU A 132 -1.74 5.11 10.63
C GLU A 132 -1.22 4.51 9.34
N LEU A 133 -2.11 4.00 8.46
CA LEU A 133 -1.72 3.47 7.16
C LEU A 133 -0.92 4.50 6.35
N ASN A 134 -1.38 5.75 6.29
CA ASN A 134 -0.64 6.84 5.64
C ASN A 134 0.77 7.05 6.22
N ARG A 135 0.95 6.90 7.55
CA ARG A 135 2.28 6.96 8.18
C ARG A 135 3.14 5.77 7.77
N GLU A 136 2.56 4.58 7.67
CA GLU A 136 3.29 3.37 7.27
C GLU A 136 3.79 3.45 5.81
N PHE A 137 3.01 4.00 4.86
CA PHE A 137 3.52 4.25 3.49
C PHE A 137 4.76 5.18 3.47
N ALA A 138 4.75 6.22 4.31
CA ALA A 138 5.91 7.09 4.47
C ALA A 138 7.10 6.36 5.14
N ASN A 139 6.82 5.50 6.12
CA ASN A 139 7.81 4.65 6.78
C ASN A 139 8.44 3.65 5.80
N HIS A 140 7.64 2.95 4.99
CA HIS A 140 8.10 2.02 3.97
C HIS A 140 8.97 2.74 2.93
N THR A 141 8.51 3.89 2.43
CA THR A 141 9.32 4.74 1.53
C THR A 141 10.69 5.03 2.14
N HIS A 142 10.74 5.41 3.43
CA HIS A 142 11.99 5.65 4.13
C HIS A 142 12.86 4.39 4.28
N LYS A 143 12.26 3.25 4.69
CA LYS A 143 12.95 1.94 4.83
C LYS A 143 13.59 1.54 3.51
N ILE A 144 12.86 1.63 2.40
CA ILE A 144 13.33 1.30 1.05
C ILE A 144 14.49 2.21 0.64
N GLN A 145 14.35 3.53 0.77
CA GLN A 145 15.42 4.48 0.43
C GLN A 145 16.69 4.25 1.26
N LYS A 146 16.53 4.03 2.56
CA LYS A 146 17.63 3.73 3.48
C LYS A 146 18.35 2.46 3.07
N TYR A 147 17.60 1.39 2.80
CA TYR A 147 18.15 0.11 2.39
C TYR A 147 18.90 0.22 1.05
N MET A 148 18.34 0.91 0.06
CA MET A 148 19.01 1.18 -1.22
C MET A 148 20.36 1.87 -1.02
N LYS A 149 20.41 2.88 -0.14
CA LYS A 149 21.65 3.60 0.18
C LYS A 149 22.68 2.69 0.86
N GLU A 150 22.26 1.90 1.85
CA GLU A 150 23.14 0.99 2.60
C GLU A 150 23.70 -0.14 1.74
N LYS A 151 22.96 -0.56 0.72
CA LYS A 151 23.33 -1.67 -0.19
C LYS A 151 23.83 -1.20 -1.55
N SER A 152 24.04 0.11 -1.73
CA SER A 152 24.49 0.73 -2.99
C SER A 152 23.65 0.30 -4.20
N ILE A 153 22.33 0.37 -4.05
CA ILE A 153 21.33 0.13 -5.09
C ILE A 153 20.96 1.49 -5.69
N ILE A 154 21.89 2.04 -6.49
CA ILE A 154 21.81 3.36 -7.16
C ILE A 154 22.78 3.38 -8.33
#